data_AF-A0A5C6SGV4-F1
#
_entry.id   AF-A0A5C6SGV4-F1
#
_cell.length_a   1.000
_cell.length_b   1.000
_cell.length_c   1.000
_cell.angle_alpha   90.00
_cell.angle_beta   90.00
_cell.angle_gamma   90.00
#
_symmetry.space_group_name_H-M   'P 1'
#
loop_
_entity.id
_entity.type
_entity.pdbx_description
1 polymer ?
#
loop_
_entity_poly.entity_id
_entity_poly.type
_entity_poly.pdbx_seq_one_letter_code
_entity_poly.pdbx_strand_id
1 'polypeptide(L)'
;MSSSATLAVASLATPAPSLQEETPHEEVEHQYLWRCFPDYVWSQRVRDIPSWVWGFGYDVEDSSGSRRWVCRRFIQNKNPKPRSFAEKGIQNANAHLFKGHGIRAPPDKTKSAAEKKAEKLKAKDQRSVAEVMKLDTRLPREQDIANSLAKGFDRKHFQRLLLEWIIEENHAFSVCEQGRLRQIFE
;
A
#
# COMPACT_ATOMS: atom_id res chain seq x y z
N MET A 1 6.99 -2.86 74.59
CA MET A 1 7.28 -4.29 74.32
C MET A 1 5.94 -5.00 74.47
N SER A 2 5.28 -5.59 73.48
CA SER A 2 5.68 -6.00 72.15
C SER A 2 4.48 -5.86 71.20
N SER A 3 4.79 -5.49 69.96
CA SER A 3 3.89 -5.58 68.81
C SER A 3 3.66 -7.06 68.44
N SER A 4 2.42 -7.42 68.12
CA SER A 4 2.11 -8.63 67.35
C SER A 4 1.17 -8.27 66.21
N ALA A 5 1.75 -8.23 65.01
CA ALA A 5 1.04 -8.20 63.74
C ALA A 5 0.86 -9.65 63.26
N THR A 6 -0.33 -10.01 62.75
CA THR A 6 -0.52 -11.29 62.05
C THR A 6 -1.46 -11.11 60.85
N LEU A 7 -0.80 -10.93 59.70
CA LEU A 7 -1.09 -11.42 58.34
C LEU A 7 -2.56 -11.67 57.94
N ALA A 8 -3.10 -10.76 57.13
CA ALA A 8 -4.21 -11.04 56.23
C ALA A 8 -3.68 -11.75 54.97
N VAL A 9 -4.18 -12.95 54.70
CA VAL A 9 -3.89 -13.72 53.47
C VAL A 9 -4.68 -13.08 52.32
N ALA A 10 -4.00 -12.31 51.48
CA ALA A 10 -4.55 -11.83 50.23
C ALA A 10 -4.63 -12.99 49.24
N SER A 11 -5.85 -13.45 48.93
CA SER A 11 -6.10 -14.36 47.82
C SER A 11 -5.73 -13.69 46.51
N LEU A 12 -4.68 -14.19 45.85
CA LEU A 12 -4.31 -13.82 44.48
C LEU A 12 -5.33 -14.44 43.52
N ALA A 13 -6.38 -13.70 43.20
CA ALA A 13 -7.22 -14.00 42.05
C ALA A 13 -6.44 -13.68 40.78
N THR A 14 -6.17 -14.72 39.97
CA THR A 14 -5.66 -14.59 38.61
C THR A 14 -6.63 -13.75 37.78
N PRO A 15 -6.20 -12.68 37.08
CA PRO A 15 -7.11 -11.97 36.19
C PRO A 15 -7.43 -12.88 35.00
N ALA A 16 -8.73 -13.11 34.79
CA ALA A 16 -9.29 -13.77 33.62
C ALA A 16 -8.83 -13.04 32.33
N PRO A 17 -8.66 -13.76 31.21
CA PRO A 17 -8.32 -13.12 29.95
C PRO A 17 -9.46 -12.17 29.57
N SER A 18 -9.15 -10.89 29.40
CA SER A 18 -10.12 -9.86 29.00
C SER A 18 -10.80 -10.28 27.70
N LEU A 19 -12.09 -10.62 27.78
CA LEU A 19 -12.99 -10.61 26.65
C LEU A 19 -12.94 -9.19 26.06
N GLN A 20 -12.33 -9.04 24.89
CA GLN A 20 -12.40 -7.78 24.16
C GLN A 20 -13.88 -7.57 23.80
N GLU A 21 -14.50 -6.52 24.33
CA GLU A 21 -15.81 -6.08 23.91
C GLU A 21 -15.70 -5.66 22.43
N GLU A 22 -16.14 -6.52 21.51
CA GLU A 22 -16.22 -6.18 20.09
C GLU A 22 -17.24 -5.06 19.91
N THR A 23 -16.87 -4.05 19.13
CA THR A 23 -17.82 -2.98 18.83
C THR A 23 -18.96 -3.53 17.96
N PRO A 24 -20.20 -2.98 18.04
CA PRO A 24 -21.32 -3.45 17.22
C PRO A 24 -21.03 -3.47 15.71
N HIS A 25 -20.09 -2.64 15.25
CA HIS A 25 -19.64 -2.60 13.86
C HIS A 25 -18.76 -3.80 13.49
N GLU A 26 -17.85 -4.21 14.38
CA GLU A 26 -16.97 -5.37 14.18
C GLU A 26 -17.79 -6.67 14.16
N GLU A 27 -18.82 -6.78 15.00
CA GLU A 27 -19.70 -7.95 15.01
C GLU A 27 -20.42 -8.16 13.67
N VAL A 28 -20.92 -7.09 13.04
CA VAL A 28 -21.57 -7.16 11.71
C VAL A 28 -20.56 -7.53 10.61
N GLU A 29 -19.33 -7.02 10.68
CA GLU A 29 -18.25 -7.40 9.76
C GLU A 29 -17.90 -8.88 9.91
N HIS A 30 -17.78 -9.38 11.14
CA HIS A 30 -17.45 -10.78 11.45
C HIS A 30 -18.58 -11.73 11.01
N GLN A 31 -19.84 -11.35 11.21
CA GLN A 31 -20.97 -12.12 10.68
C GLN A 31 -20.90 -12.24 9.14
N TYR A 32 -20.55 -11.16 8.44
CA TYR A 32 -20.39 -11.20 6.98
C TYR A 32 -19.18 -12.05 6.55
N LEU A 33 -18.07 -11.98 7.28
CA LEU A 33 -16.90 -12.83 7.06
C LEU A 33 -17.28 -14.31 7.12
N TRP A 34 -17.96 -14.74 8.18
CA TRP A 34 -18.35 -16.15 8.35
C TRP A 34 -19.39 -16.60 7.34
N ARG A 35 -20.26 -15.70 6.87
CA ARG A 35 -21.15 -16.01 5.73
C ARG A 35 -20.36 -16.31 4.45
N CYS A 36 -19.24 -15.64 4.22
CA CYS A 36 -18.40 -15.85 3.03
C CYS A 36 -17.44 -17.04 3.19
N PHE A 37 -17.10 -17.40 4.43
CA PHE A 37 -16.14 -18.45 4.79
C PHE A 37 -16.73 -19.33 5.91
N PRO A 38 -17.76 -20.15 5.62
CA PRO A 38 -18.54 -20.84 6.66
C PRO A 38 -17.77 -21.98 7.36
N ASP A 39 -16.81 -22.61 6.68
CA ASP A 39 -16.01 -23.71 7.22
C ASP A 39 -14.71 -23.24 7.90
N TYR A 40 -14.58 -21.92 8.07
CA TYR A 40 -13.40 -21.29 8.65
C TYR A 40 -13.72 -20.73 10.03
N VAL A 41 -12.70 -20.72 10.89
CA VAL A 41 -12.72 -20.09 12.20
C VAL A 41 -11.53 -19.14 12.35
N TRP A 42 -11.49 -18.37 13.43
CA TRP A 42 -10.29 -17.60 13.76
C TRP A 42 -9.09 -18.53 13.94
N SER A 43 -7.98 -18.22 13.27
CA SER A 43 -6.71 -18.92 13.44
C SER A 43 -6.25 -18.83 14.90
N GLN A 44 -5.90 -19.98 15.48
CA GLN A 44 -5.42 -20.07 16.87
C GLN A 44 -3.94 -19.63 17.00
N ARG A 45 -3.23 -19.49 15.87
CA ARG A 45 -1.83 -19.05 15.82
C ARG A 45 -1.73 -17.53 15.85
N VAL A 46 -2.01 -16.98 17.02
CA VAL A 46 -1.88 -15.54 17.28
C VAL A 46 -0.39 -15.19 17.37
N ARG A 47 0.12 -14.51 16.32
CA ARG A 47 1.32 -13.64 16.35
C ARG A 47 2.72 -14.29 16.40
N ASP A 48 3.02 -15.25 15.54
CA ASP A 48 4.42 -15.43 15.11
C ASP A 48 4.74 -14.42 13.99
N ILE A 49 5.50 -13.38 14.34
CA ILE A 49 5.93 -12.21 13.55
C ILE A 49 5.06 -11.99 12.30
N PRO A 50 3.79 -11.56 12.45
CA PRO A 50 2.90 -11.44 11.33
C PRO A 50 3.45 -10.35 10.40
N SER A 51 3.75 -10.73 9.15
CA SER A 51 3.98 -9.80 8.04
C SER A 51 3.03 -8.60 8.16
N TRP A 52 3.53 -7.39 7.90
CA TRP A 52 2.76 -6.14 8.06
C TRP A 52 1.37 -6.15 7.38
N VAL A 53 1.24 -6.98 6.35
CA VAL A 53 0.01 -7.24 5.58
C VAL A 53 -1.15 -7.75 6.46
N TRP A 54 -0.86 -8.46 7.56
CA TRP A 54 -1.88 -8.97 8.48
C TRP A 54 -2.65 -7.85 9.20
N GLY A 55 -2.11 -6.63 9.30
CA GLY A 55 -2.87 -5.47 9.79
C GLY A 55 -4.06 -5.09 8.90
N PHE A 56 -4.12 -5.61 7.66
CA PHE A 56 -5.16 -5.31 6.68
C PHE A 56 -6.08 -6.49 6.35
N GLY A 57 -5.97 -7.59 7.10
CA GLY A 57 -6.80 -8.76 6.85
C GLY A 57 -7.09 -9.58 8.09
N TYR A 58 -8.10 -10.42 7.94
CA TYR A 58 -8.52 -11.40 8.92
C TYR A 58 -7.71 -12.68 8.75
N ASP A 59 -7.38 -13.28 9.88
CA ASP A 59 -6.63 -14.53 9.93
C ASP A 59 -7.56 -15.69 10.27
N VAL A 60 -7.80 -16.53 9.27
CA VAL A 60 -8.79 -17.60 9.36
C VAL A 60 -8.18 -18.94 9.01
N GLU A 61 -8.67 -20.00 9.62
CA GLU A 61 -8.20 -21.37 9.45
C GLU A 61 -9.39 -22.31 9.27
N ASP A 62 -9.29 -23.26 8.34
CA ASP A 62 -10.29 -24.31 8.17
C ASP A 62 -9.98 -25.53 9.06
N SER A 63 -10.92 -26.48 9.12
CA SER A 63 -10.78 -27.71 9.92
C SER A 63 -9.59 -28.60 9.52
N SER A 64 -9.02 -28.41 8.31
CA SER A 64 -7.83 -29.14 7.86
C SER A 64 -6.52 -28.48 8.32
N GLY A 65 -6.60 -27.32 8.99
CA GLY A 65 -5.46 -26.50 9.38
C GLY A 65 -4.94 -25.60 8.25
N SER A 66 -5.70 -25.41 7.18
CA SER A 66 -5.31 -24.54 6.07
C SER A 66 -5.67 -23.08 6.42
N ARG A 67 -4.61 -22.31 6.66
CA ARG A 67 -4.68 -20.91 7.09
C ARG A 67 -4.72 -19.94 5.91
N ARG A 68 -5.57 -18.92 6.01
CA ARG A 68 -5.79 -17.90 4.98
C ARG A 68 -5.84 -16.49 5.58
N TRP A 69 -5.29 -15.56 4.81
CA TRP A 69 -5.51 -14.13 4.98
C TRP A 69 -6.74 -13.72 4.16
N VAL A 70 -7.72 -13.03 4.76
CA VAL A 70 -8.91 -12.48 4.08
C VAL A 70 -8.87 -10.96 4.14
N CYS A 71 -9.09 -10.27 3.02
CA CYS A 71 -8.99 -8.82 2.99
C CYS A 71 -10.11 -8.15 3.81
N ARG A 72 -9.73 -7.37 4.84
CA ARG A 72 -10.67 -6.69 5.73
C ARG A 72 -11.55 -5.70 4.97
N ARG A 73 -10.96 -4.90 4.07
CA ARG A 73 -11.72 -3.92 3.27
C ARG A 73 -12.79 -4.57 2.38
N PHE A 74 -12.54 -5.77 1.89
CA PHE A 74 -13.53 -6.49 1.09
C PHE A 74 -14.73 -6.94 1.93
N ILE A 75 -14.50 -7.36 3.18
CA ILE A 75 -15.54 -7.70 4.15
C ILE A 75 -16.34 -6.45 4.54
N GLN A 76 -15.66 -5.35 4.88
CA GLN A 76 -16.27 -4.06 5.21
C GLN A 76 -17.22 -3.57 4.12
N ASN A 77 -16.80 -3.70 2.86
CA ASN A 77 -17.58 -3.29 1.71
C ASN A 77 -18.63 -4.35 1.27
N LYS A 78 -18.83 -5.42 2.05
CA LYS A 78 -19.75 -6.53 1.75
C LYS A 78 -19.59 -7.09 0.34
N ASN A 79 -18.34 -7.26 -0.10
CA ASN A 79 -18.06 -7.82 -1.44
C ASN A 79 -18.50 -9.29 -1.49
N PRO A 80 -19.23 -9.74 -2.53
CA PRO A 80 -19.76 -11.10 -2.60
C PRO A 80 -18.69 -12.18 -2.74
N LYS A 81 -17.48 -11.79 -3.21
CA LYS A 81 -16.31 -12.66 -3.32
C LYS A 81 -15.10 -11.97 -2.70
N PRO A 82 -14.98 -11.98 -1.35
CA PRO A 82 -13.83 -11.39 -0.69
C PRO A 82 -12.53 -12.03 -1.16
N ARG A 83 -11.52 -11.21 -1.46
CA ARG A 83 -10.19 -11.75 -1.77
C ARG A 83 -9.59 -12.40 -0.54
N SER A 84 -9.12 -13.63 -0.72
CA SER A 84 -8.36 -14.36 0.28
C SER A 84 -7.13 -15.04 -0.33
N PHE A 85 -6.10 -15.23 0.47
CA PHE A 85 -4.84 -15.84 0.06
C PHE A 85 -4.34 -16.79 1.14
N ALA A 86 -3.72 -17.91 0.75
CA ALA A 86 -3.11 -18.81 1.70
C ALA A 86 -1.96 -18.12 2.47
N GLU A 87 -1.77 -18.48 3.74
CA GLU A 87 -0.69 -17.98 4.60
C GLU A 87 0.69 -18.15 3.93
N LYS A 88 0.97 -19.33 3.38
CA LYS A 88 2.23 -19.64 2.67
C LYS A 88 2.50 -18.72 1.47
N GLY A 89 1.46 -18.05 0.96
CA GLY A 89 1.50 -17.11 -0.15
C GLY A 89 1.17 -15.67 0.25
N ILE A 90 1.50 -15.23 1.48
CA ILE A 90 1.15 -13.90 2.00
C ILE A 90 1.66 -12.73 1.15
N GLN A 91 2.68 -12.94 0.30
CA GLN A 91 3.15 -11.96 -0.68
C GLN A 91 2.07 -11.62 -1.72
N ASN A 92 1.12 -12.53 -1.98
CA ASN A 92 -0.04 -12.27 -2.85
C ASN A 92 -1.00 -11.27 -2.22
N ALA A 93 -1.18 -11.33 -0.90
CA ALA A 93 -1.94 -10.33 -0.14
C ALA A 93 -1.24 -8.97 -0.21
N ASN A 94 0.08 -8.91 -0.08
CA ASN A 94 0.86 -7.67 -0.29
C ASN A 94 0.62 -7.07 -1.69
N ALA A 95 0.73 -7.89 -2.74
CA ALA A 95 0.47 -7.44 -4.12
C ALA A 95 -0.99 -6.98 -4.31
N HIS A 96 -1.95 -7.61 -3.62
CA HIS A 96 -3.33 -7.20 -3.61
C HIS A 96 -3.54 -5.85 -2.92
N LEU A 97 -2.93 -5.62 -1.76
CA LEU A 97 -2.99 -4.33 -1.06
C LEU A 97 -2.49 -3.19 -1.97
N PHE A 98 -1.36 -3.41 -2.65
CA PHE A 98 -0.81 -2.42 -3.58
C PHE A 98 -1.74 -2.17 -4.79
N LYS A 99 -2.12 -3.22 -5.52
CA LYS A 99 -2.90 -3.07 -6.76
C LYS A 99 -4.36 -2.69 -6.53
N GLY A 100 -4.99 -3.26 -5.50
CA GLY A 100 -6.42 -3.13 -5.24
C GLY A 100 -6.78 -2.00 -4.29
N HIS A 101 -5.87 -1.61 -3.40
CA HIS A 101 -6.12 -0.56 -2.40
C HIS A 101 -5.12 0.59 -2.45
N GLY A 102 -4.09 0.54 -3.30
CA GLY A 102 -3.04 1.57 -3.35
C GLY A 102 -2.16 1.61 -2.11
N ILE A 103 -2.27 0.62 -1.20
CA ILE A 103 -1.52 0.57 0.05
C ILE A 103 -0.11 0.06 -0.26
N ARG A 104 0.88 0.89 0.07
CA ARG A 104 2.30 0.60 -0.12
C ARG A 104 2.90 -0.07 1.11
N ALA A 105 3.97 -0.83 0.91
CA ALA A 105 4.70 -1.35 2.06
C ALA A 105 5.36 -0.19 2.83
N PRO A 106 5.36 -0.24 4.18
CA PRO A 106 6.15 0.69 4.98
C PRO A 106 7.65 0.63 4.61
N PRO A 107 8.44 1.70 4.86
CA PRO A 107 9.83 1.81 4.39
C PRO A 107 10.70 0.60 4.70
N ASP A 108 10.60 0.06 5.92
CA ASP A 108 11.43 -1.05 6.41
C ASP A 108 10.77 -2.43 6.22
N LYS A 109 9.75 -2.52 5.38
CA LYS A 109 8.98 -3.75 5.18
C LYS A 109 9.08 -4.23 3.73
N THR A 110 8.85 -5.53 3.56
CA THR A 110 8.92 -6.17 2.25
C THR A 110 7.86 -5.59 1.31
N LYS A 111 8.32 -4.97 0.22
CA LYS A 111 7.49 -4.53 -0.91
C LYS A 111 7.01 -5.70 -1.76
N SER A 112 5.82 -5.58 -2.34
CA SER A 112 5.34 -6.57 -3.32
C SER A 112 6.13 -6.49 -4.63
N ALA A 113 6.17 -7.59 -5.39
CA ALA A 113 6.75 -7.57 -6.74
C ALA A 113 6.05 -6.56 -7.67
N ALA A 114 4.74 -6.36 -7.47
CA ALA A 114 3.96 -5.37 -8.21
C ALA A 114 4.40 -3.94 -7.92
N GLU A 115 4.62 -3.63 -6.64
CA GLU A 115 5.13 -2.34 -6.19
C GLU A 115 6.54 -2.08 -6.72
N LYS A 116 7.46 -3.03 -6.57
CA LYS A 116 8.82 -2.93 -7.11
C LYS A 116 8.83 -2.70 -8.63
N LYS A 117 7.94 -3.39 -9.36
CA LYS A 117 7.79 -3.19 -10.81
C LYS A 117 7.28 -1.78 -11.12
N ALA A 118 6.29 -1.28 -10.39
CA ALA A 118 5.77 0.07 -10.57
C ALA A 118 6.82 1.14 -10.27
N GLU A 119 7.63 0.97 -9.21
CA GLU A 119 8.75 1.86 -8.89
C GLU A 119 9.81 1.85 -10.00
N LYS A 120 10.16 0.67 -10.52
CA LYS A 120 11.10 0.54 -11.64
C LYS A 120 10.60 1.20 -12.92
N LEU A 121 9.30 1.09 -13.22
CA LEU A 121 8.71 1.76 -14.38
C LEU A 121 8.76 3.28 -14.21
N LYS A 122 8.39 3.79 -13.03
CA LYS A 122 8.51 5.22 -12.73
C LYS A 122 9.95 5.73 -12.83
N ALA A 123 10.92 4.96 -12.32
CA ALA A 123 12.33 5.32 -12.45
C ALA A 123 12.80 5.30 -13.92
N LYS A 124 12.26 4.40 -14.75
CA LYS A 124 12.56 4.33 -16.18
C LYS A 124 11.92 5.46 -16.99
N ASP A 125 10.76 5.96 -16.57
CA ASP A 125 10.10 7.11 -17.22
C ASP A 125 10.70 8.44 -16.77
N GLN A 126 11.28 8.51 -15.56
CA GLN A 126 12.02 9.67 -15.06
C GLN A 126 13.51 9.62 -15.46
N ARG A 127 13.81 9.43 -16.76
CA ARG A 127 15.20 9.56 -17.24
C ARG A 127 15.64 11.01 -17.09
N SER A 128 16.84 11.21 -16.57
CA SER A 128 17.41 12.56 -16.50
C SER A 128 17.68 13.10 -17.90
N VAL A 129 17.66 14.44 -18.07
CA VAL A 129 18.04 15.10 -19.33
C VAL A 129 19.45 14.66 -19.77
N ALA A 130 20.38 14.48 -18.81
CA ALA A 130 21.71 13.98 -19.10
C ALA A 130 21.71 12.57 -19.70
N GLU A 131 20.86 11.67 -19.17
CA GLU A 131 20.72 10.29 -19.68
C GLU A 131 20.10 10.27 -21.09
N VAL A 132 19.07 11.08 -21.33
CA VAL A 132 18.43 11.18 -22.65
C VAL A 132 19.39 11.73 -23.70
N MET A 133 20.16 12.76 -23.32
CA MET A 133 21.13 13.42 -24.20
C MET A 133 22.49 12.72 -24.25
N LYS A 134 22.66 11.60 -23.52
CA LYS A 134 23.91 10.84 -23.41
C LYS A 134 25.12 11.69 -22.97
N LEU A 135 24.90 12.62 -22.04
CA LEU A 135 25.92 13.49 -21.46
C LEU A 135 26.60 12.78 -20.28
N ASP A 136 27.94 12.80 -20.22
CA ASP A 136 28.73 12.35 -19.07
C ASP A 136 28.87 13.49 -18.05
N THR A 137 28.07 13.41 -16.99
CA THR A 137 28.08 14.36 -15.87
C THR A 137 29.39 14.41 -15.09
N ARG A 138 30.35 13.51 -15.35
CA ARG A 138 31.71 13.57 -14.78
C ARG A 138 32.60 14.59 -15.49
N LEU A 139 32.24 15.00 -16.71
CA LEU A 139 32.94 16.03 -17.45
C LEU A 139 32.31 17.41 -17.15
N PRO A 140 33.07 18.39 -16.64
CA PRO A 140 32.52 19.70 -16.26
C PRO A 140 31.72 20.37 -17.39
N ARG A 141 32.23 20.29 -18.62
CA ARG A 141 31.57 20.84 -19.80
C ARG A 141 30.20 20.21 -20.07
N GLU A 142 30.09 18.89 -19.95
CA GLU A 142 28.83 18.19 -20.24
C GLU A 142 27.84 18.31 -19.09
N GLN A 143 28.33 18.40 -17.86
CA GLN A 143 27.54 18.80 -16.70
C GLN A 143 26.94 20.20 -16.87
N ASP A 144 27.71 21.17 -17.37
CA ASP A 144 27.21 22.52 -17.64
C ASP A 144 26.14 22.54 -18.73
N ILE A 145 26.28 21.72 -19.77
CA ILE A 145 25.26 21.53 -20.81
C ILE A 145 23.99 20.92 -20.21
N ALA A 146 24.11 19.86 -19.41
CA ALA A 146 22.97 19.23 -18.74
C ALA A 146 22.25 20.21 -17.80
N ASN A 147 23.00 20.97 -17.01
CA ASN A 147 22.47 22.01 -16.12
C ASN A 147 21.77 23.12 -16.89
N SER A 148 22.33 23.54 -18.02
CA SER A 148 21.74 24.57 -18.88
C SER A 148 20.44 24.09 -19.51
N LEU A 149 20.38 22.85 -19.99
CA LEU A 149 19.16 22.24 -20.52
C LEU A 149 18.09 22.06 -19.44
N ALA A 150 18.47 21.59 -18.24
CA ALA A 150 17.56 21.45 -17.12
C ALA A 150 17.00 22.80 -16.64
N LYS A 151 17.83 23.86 -16.63
CA LYS A 151 17.41 25.23 -16.28
C LYS A 151 16.61 25.91 -17.39
N GLY A 152 16.92 25.62 -18.65
CA GLY A 152 16.26 26.19 -19.82
C GLY A 152 14.84 25.70 -20.02
N PHE A 153 14.49 24.54 -19.42
CA PHE A 153 13.14 24.00 -19.47
C PHE A 153 12.25 24.61 -18.36
N ASP A 154 11.72 25.81 -18.60
CA ASP A 154 10.65 26.37 -17.76
C ASP A 154 9.30 25.82 -18.19
N ARG A 155 8.76 24.90 -17.38
CA ARG A 155 7.44 24.31 -17.57
C ARG A 155 6.34 25.37 -17.73
N LYS A 156 6.35 26.44 -16.94
CA LYS A 156 5.31 27.48 -16.99
C LYS A 156 5.41 28.29 -18.27
N HIS A 157 6.62 28.59 -18.72
CA HIS A 157 6.84 29.29 -19.98
C HIS A 157 6.38 28.44 -21.17
N PHE A 158 6.73 27.15 -21.20
CA PHE A 158 6.31 26.25 -22.27
C PHE A 158 4.79 26.03 -22.29
N GLN A 159 4.16 25.92 -21.10
CA GLN A 159 2.70 25.87 -21.00
C GLN A 159 2.03 27.13 -21.55
N ARG A 160 2.61 28.32 -21.33
CA ARG A 160 2.12 29.57 -21.92
C ARG A 160 2.24 29.56 -23.45
N LEU A 161 3.41 29.18 -23.98
CA LEU A 161 3.63 29.08 -25.43
C LEU A 161 2.66 28.09 -26.09
N LEU A 162 2.38 26.96 -25.44
CA LEU A 162 1.41 25.98 -25.94
C LEU A 162 -0.02 26.57 -25.96
N LEU A 163 -0.43 27.27 -24.89
CA LEU A 163 -1.73 27.93 -24.82
C LEU A 163 -1.86 29.05 -25.86
N GLU A 164 -0.84 29.89 -26.00
CA GLU A 164 -0.76 30.95 -27.01
C GLU A 164 -0.89 30.35 -28.41
N TRP A 165 -0.13 29.30 -28.74
CA TRP A 165 -0.22 28.60 -30.02
C TRP A 165 -1.62 28.02 -30.28
N ILE A 166 -2.27 27.41 -29.29
CA ILE A 166 -3.65 26.89 -29.43
C ILE A 166 -4.63 28.02 -29.76
N ILE A 167 -4.47 29.18 -29.12
CA ILE A 167 -5.32 30.35 -29.33
C ILE A 167 -5.06 30.97 -30.72
N GLU A 168 -3.79 31.18 -31.07
CA GLU A 168 -3.36 31.82 -32.32
C GLU A 168 -3.78 31.01 -33.55
N GLU A 169 -3.59 29.69 -33.52
CA GLU A 169 -3.96 28.79 -34.61
C GLU A 169 -5.42 28.29 -34.53
N ASN A 170 -6.19 28.80 -33.56
CA ASN A 170 -7.59 28.44 -33.30
C ASN A 170 -7.80 26.91 -33.23
N HIS A 171 -6.89 26.22 -32.54
CA HIS A 171 -7.02 24.80 -32.30
C HIS A 171 -8.05 24.51 -31.21
N ALA A 172 -8.75 23.39 -31.33
CA ALA A 172 -9.58 22.89 -30.24
C ALA A 172 -8.69 22.53 -29.04
N PHE A 173 -9.10 22.90 -27.82
CA PHE A 173 -8.37 22.54 -26.60
C PHE A 173 -8.18 21.04 -26.39
N SER A 174 -8.99 20.20 -27.06
CA SER A 174 -8.80 18.74 -27.12
C SER A 174 -7.47 18.32 -27.78
N VAL A 175 -6.76 19.22 -28.46
CA VAL A 175 -5.40 18.99 -28.95
C VAL A 175 -4.44 18.60 -27.82
N CYS A 176 -4.69 19.11 -26.60
CA CYS A 176 -3.95 18.74 -25.39
C CYS A 176 -4.13 17.26 -25.01
N GLU A 177 -5.20 16.62 -25.45
CA GLU A 177 -5.50 15.21 -25.19
C GLU A 177 -4.87 14.28 -26.24
N GLN A 178 -4.26 14.82 -27.31
CA GLN A 178 -3.60 14.00 -28.31
C GLN A 178 -2.47 13.18 -27.70
N GLY A 179 -2.46 11.87 -27.97
CA GLY A 179 -1.52 10.93 -27.34
C GLY A 179 -0.06 11.33 -27.52
N ARG A 180 0.32 11.89 -28.68
CA ARG A 180 1.68 12.37 -28.94
C ARG A 180 2.04 13.59 -28.08
N LEU A 181 1.11 14.53 -27.90
CA LEU A 181 1.34 15.71 -27.07
C LEU A 181 1.42 15.32 -25.60
N ARG A 182 0.54 14.43 -25.13
CA ARG A 182 0.61 13.86 -23.77
C ARG A 182 1.96 13.18 -23.53
N GLN A 183 2.45 12.39 -24.47
CA GLN A 183 3.77 11.75 -24.37
C GLN A 183 4.95 12.74 -24.30
N ILE A 184 4.81 13.96 -24.81
CA ILE A 184 5.86 14.99 -24.71
C ILE A 184 5.87 15.63 -23.32
N PHE A 185 4.72 15.69 -22.64
CA PHE A 185 4.54 16.41 -21.38
C PHE A 185 4.41 15.54 -20.12
N GLU A 186 4.00 14.28 -20.25
CA GLU A 186 3.86 13.26 -19.18
C GLU A 186 5.07 12.32 -19.13
#